data_AF-V4TQR9-F1
#
_entry.id   AF-V4TQR9-F1
#
_cell.length_a   1.000
_cell.length_b   1.000
_cell.length_c   1.000
_cell.angle_alpha   90.00
_cell.angle_beta   90.00
_cell.angle_gamma   90.00
#
_symmetry.space_group_name_H-M   'P 1'
#
loop_
_entity.id
_entity.type
_entity.pdbx_description
1 polymer ?
#
loop_
_entity_poly.entity_id
_entity_poly.type
_entity_poly.pdbx_seq_one_letter_code
_entity_poly.pdbx_strand_id
1 'polypeptide(L)'
;MVTIPLLAADDRKRVLVGGWKSKEDLSEPHVTEIGRFAVMSTKKRSKNEFKFKSVEKGKTKVVSSTNYRLILVVKDGKNCYQ
;
A
#
# COMPACT_ATOMS: atom_id res chain seq x y z
N MET A 1 -46.58 14.29 10.54
CA MET A 1 -45.64 13.90 9.47
C MET A 1 -44.34 14.64 9.76
N VAL A 2 -43.34 13.98 10.34
CA VAL A 2 -42.09 14.63 10.77
C VAL A 2 -41.03 14.31 9.72
N THR A 3 -40.60 15.34 9.00
CA THR A 3 -39.57 15.25 7.96
C THR A 3 -38.20 15.25 8.63
N ILE A 4 -37.51 14.11 8.63
CA ILE A 4 -36.13 14.00 9.12
C ILE A 4 -35.20 14.53 8.01
N PRO A 5 -34.32 15.51 8.28
CA PRO A 5 -33.37 15.96 7.28
C PRO A 5 -32.33 14.87 7.01
N LEU A 6 -32.08 14.63 5.72
CA LEU A 6 -31.03 13.74 5.23
C LEU A 6 -29.67 14.30 5.67
N LEU A 7 -29.03 13.66 6.65
CA LEU A 7 -27.62 13.92 6.95
C LEU A 7 -26.81 13.52 5.72
N ALA A 8 -26.25 14.51 5.02
CA ALA A 8 -25.14 14.29 4.11
C ALA A 8 -23.98 13.72 4.93
N ALA A 9 -23.60 12.47 4.65
CA ALA A 9 -22.41 11.86 5.22
C ALA A 9 -21.18 12.57 4.66
N ASP A 10 -20.64 13.49 5.44
CA ASP A 10 -19.35 14.13 5.19
C ASP A 10 -18.27 13.03 5.27
N ASP A 11 -17.73 12.61 4.11
CA ASP A 11 -16.67 11.59 3.95
C ASP A 11 -15.31 12.12 4.46
N ARG A 12 -15.28 12.64 5.70
CA ARG A 12 -14.02 12.96 6.35
C ARG A 12 -13.41 11.64 6.77
N LYS A 13 -12.49 11.12 5.95
CA LYS A 13 -11.51 10.09 6.32
C LYS A 13 -10.87 10.47 7.64
N ARG A 14 -11.47 10.04 8.74
CA ARG A 14 -10.93 10.21 10.09
C ARG A 14 -9.61 9.46 10.11
N VAL A 15 -8.51 10.18 10.23
CA VAL A 15 -7.19 9.59 10.38
C VAL A 15 -7.11 8.96 11.77
N LEU A 16 -7.66 7.75 11.94
CA LEU A 16 -7.49 6.94 13.15
C LEU A 16 -6.00 6.65 13.34
N VAL A 17 -5.37 7.30 14.32
CA VAL A 17 -3.96 7.08 14.68
C VAL A 17 -3.84 5.66 15.23
N GLY A 18 -2.87 4.88 14.76
CA GLY A 18 -2.64 3.49 15.19
C GLY A 18 -3.32 2.37 14.37
N GLY A 19 -4.27 2.69 13.48
CA GLY A 19 -4.91 1.73 12.57
C GLY A 19 -4.17 1.56 11.23
N TRP A 20 -4.18 0.36 10.66
CA TRP A 20 -3.79 0.17 9.25
C TRP A 20 -4.83 0.84 8.36
N LYS A 21 -4.40 1.79 7.55
CA LYS A 21 -5.23 2.42 6.52
C LYS A 21 -4.84 1.90 5.16
N SER A 22 -5.82 1.58 4.34
CA SER A 22 -5.58 1.36 2.91
C SER A 22 -5.03 2.66 2.32
N LYS A 23 -3.94 2.54 1.57
CA LYS A 23 -3.39 3.64 0.79
C LYS A 23 -3.97 3.56 -0.61
N GLU A 24 -4.62 4.63 -1.03
CA GLU A 24 -5.36 4.70 -2.30
C GLU A 24 -4.42 5.04 -3.44
N ASP A 25 -3.53 6.01 -3.21
CA ASP A 25 -2.48 6.32 -4.15
C ASP A 25 -1.25 5.46 -3.89
N LEU A 26 -1.17 4.36 -4.64
CA LEU A 26 -0.04 3.42 -4.67
C LEU A 26 1.01 3.83 -5.72
N SER A 27 0.69 4.79 -6.57
CA SER A 27 1.58 5.31 -7.62
C SER A 27 2.47 6.43 -7.12
N GLU A 28 2.27 6.89 -5.88
CA GLU A 28 3.14 7.85 -5.23
C GLU A 28 4.62 7.38 -5.33
N PRO A 29 5.54 8.27 -5.77
CA PRO A 29 6.93 7.90 -6.05
C PRO A 29 7.60 7.24 -4.84
N HIS A 30 7.28 7.72 -3.63
CA HIS A 30 7.82 7.18 -2.39
C HIS A 30 7.34 5.74 -2.10
N VAL A 31 6.08 5.41 -2.35
CA VAL A 31 5.57 4.02 -2.18
C VAL A 31 6.19 3.08 -3.21
N THR A 32 6.34 3.56 -4.45
CA THR A 32 7.00 2.80 -5.51
C THR A 32 8.46 2.51 -5.18
N GLU A 33 9.17 3.48 -4.60
CA GLU A 33 10.56 3.32 -4.15
C GLU A 33 10.69 2.28 -3.04
N ILE A 34 9.82 2.31 -2.03
CA ILE A 34 9.78 1.29 -0.96
C ILE A 34 9.53 -0.10 -1.56
N GLY A 35 8.63 -0.21 -2.54
CA GLY A 35 8.39 -1.45 -3.27
C GLY A 35 9.63 -1.97 -4.02
N ARG A 36 10.35 -1.09 -4.72
CA ARG A 36 11.61 -1.44 -5.41
C ARG A 36 12.68 -1.89 -4.43
N PHE A 37 12.83 -1.18 -3.30
CA PHE A 37 13.78 -1.54 -2.25
C PHE A 37 13.48 -2.91 -1.67
N ALA A 38 12.20 -3.22 -1.40
CA ALA A 38 11.78 -4.53 -0.91
C ALA A 38 12.19 -5.65 -1.88
N VAL A 39 11.90 -5.51 -3.18
CA VAL A 39 12.29 -6.51 -4.19
C VAL A 39 13.81 -6.69 -4.28
N MET A 40 14.56 -5.59 -4.28
CA MET A 40 16.02 -5.62 -4.31
C MET A 40 16.60 -6.32 -3.06
N SER A 41 16.04 -6.05 -1.88
CA SER A 41 16.47 -6.67 -0.63
C SER A 41 16.20 -8.18 -0.61
N THR A 42 15.06 -8.60 -1.16
CA THR A 42 14.69 -10.02 -1.30
C THR A 42 15.57 -10.73 -2.32
N LYS A 43 15.89 -10.09 -3.45
CA LYS A 43 16.85 -10.62 -4.44
C LYS A 43 18.21 -10.89 -3.80
N LYS A 44 18.72 -9.96 -2.98
CA LYS A 44 19.99 -10.13 -2.25
C LYS A 44 19.95 -11.30 -1.26
N ARG A 45 18.82 -11.54 -0.58
CA ARG A 45 18.67 -12.62 0.41
C ARG A 45 18.37 -13.99 -0.20
N SER A 46 17.55 -14.05 -1.23
CA SER A 46 16.97 -15.31 -1.72
C SER A 46 17.66 -15.85 -2.97
N LYS A 47 18.63 -15.11 -3.55
CA LYS A 47 19.24 -15.39 -4.87
C LYS A 47 18.26 -15.46 -6.05
N ASN A 48 16.98 -15.14 -5.85
CA ASN A 48 15.98 -15.09 -6.91
C ASN A 48 16.09 -13.82 -7.76
N GLU A 49 15.72 -13.92 -9.04
CA GLU A 49 15.78 -12.82 -10.01
C GLU A 49 14.48 -12.02 -10.09
N PHE A 50 13.81 -11.80 -8.96
CA PHE A 50 12.57 -11.03 -8.93
C PHE A 50 12.78 -9.61 -9.47
N LYS A 51 11.95 -9.23 -10.45
CA LYS A 51 11.88 -7.89 -11.01
C LYS A 51 10.61 -7.22 -10.51
N PHE A 52 10.75 -6.03 -9.95
CA PHE A 52 9.62 -5.22 -9.52
C PHE A 52 8.74 -4.85 -10.73
N LYS A 53 7.43 -5.10 -10.65
CA LYS A 53 6.45 -4.71 -11.68
C LYS A 53 5.61 -3.53 -11.20
N SER A 54 4.92 -3.68 -10.08
CA SER A 54 3.99 -2.68 -9.56
C SER A 54 3.58 -2.99 -8.11
N VAL A 55 3.03 -2.00 -7.42
CA VAL A 55 2.38 -2.18 -6.12
C VAL A 55 0.90 -2.48 -6.36
N GLU A 56 0.42 -3.63 -5.91
CA GLU A 56 -1.00 -4.01 -6.09
C GLU A 56 -1.88 -3.45 -4.97
N LYS A 57 -1.38 -3.54 -3.74
CA LYS A 57 -2.08 -3.04 -2.56
C LYS A 57 -1.07 -2.43 -1.59
N GLY A 58 -1.46 -1.36 -0.91
CA GLY A 58 -0.65 -0.73 0.12
C GLY A 58 -1.49 -0.39 1.33
N LYS A 59 -0.94 -0.64 2.52
CA LYS A 59 -1.48 -0.17 3.77
C LYS A 59 -0.43 0.64 4.50
N THR A 60 -0.85 1.76 5.08
CA THR A 60 0.00 2.60 5.91
C THR A 60 -0.52 2.61 7.33
N LYS A 61 0.40 2.62 8.29
CA LYS A 61 0.07 2.81 9.70
C LYS A 61 0.98 3.88 10.26
N VAL A 62 0.37 4.99 10.67
CA VAL A 62 1.05 6.08 11.36
C VAL A 62 1.11 5.73 12.85
N VAL A 63 2.33 5.56 13.36
CA VAL A 63 2.66 5.43 14.79
C VAL A 63 3.61 6.59 15.13
N SER A 64 4.70 6.39 15.86
CA SER A 64 5.79 7.38 15.99
C SER A 64 6.58 7.59 14.68
N SER A 65 6.31 6.77 13.66
CA SER A 65 6.79 6.87 12.28
C SER A 65 5.78 6.17 11.34
N THR A 66 6.01 6.18 10.03
CA THR A 66 5.11 5.56 9.03
C THR A 66 5.55 4.15 8.71
N ASN A 67 4.73 3.17 9.08
CA ASN A 67 4.91 1.78 8.66
C ASN A 67 4.15 1.51 7.36
N TYR A 68 4.80 0.84 6.40
CA TYR A 68 4.22 0.45 5.12
C TYR A 68 4.08 -1.07 5.04
N ARG A 69 2.91 -1.55 4.60
CA ARG A 69 2.66 -2.94 4.25
C ARG A 69 2.20 -2.98 2.81
N LEU A 70 3.07 -3.43 1.92
CA LEU A 70 2.83 -3.44 0.48
C LEU A 70 2.70 -4.89 -0.03
N ILE A 71 1.74 -5.12 -0.91
CA ILE A 71 1.63 -6.31 -1.75
C ILE A 71 2.22 -5.92 -3.11
N LEU A 72 3.26 -6.62 -3.54
CA LEU A 72 4.06 -6.26 -4.68
C LEU A 72 3.92 -7.30 -5.77
N VAL A 73 3.62 -6.86 -6.99
CA VAL A 73 3.70 -7.75 -8.13
C VAL A 73 5.16 -7.81 -8.57
N VAL A 74 5.72 -9.00 -8.55
CA VAL A 74 7.08 -9.28 -9.02
C VAL A 74 7.04 -10.23 -10.21
N LYS A 75 7.97 -10.05 -11.14
CA LYS A 75 8.21 -10.99 -12.24
C LYS A 75 9.39 -11.87 -11.91
N ASP A 76 9.23 -13.17 -12.08
CA ASP A 76 10.32 -14.15 -12.11
C ASP A 76 10.27 -14.85 -13.47
N GLY A 77 11.20 -14.50 -14.36
CA GLY A 77 11.15 -14.93 -15.75
C GLY A 77 9.83 -14.57 -16.46
N LYS A 78 9.03 -15.58 -16.82
CA LYS A 78 7.73 -15.43 -17.51
C LYS A 78 6.53 -15.34 -16.55
N ASN A 79 6.70 -15.62 -15.26
CA ASN A 79 5.59 -15.67 -14.31
C ASN A 79 5.53 -14.39 -13.44
N CYS A 80 4.31 -13.92 -13.19
CA CYS A 80 4.05 -12.83 -12.24
C CYS A 80 3.54 -13.41 -10.92
N TYR A 81 4.14 -13.03 -9.80
CA TYR A 81 3.73 -13.38 -8.44
C TYR A 81 3.23 -12.14 -7.71
N GLN A 82 2.26 -12.31 -6.79
CA GLN A 82 1.63 -11.26 -6.00
C GLN A 82 1.94 -11.43 -4.50
#